data_AF-A0A2N5NDR5-F1
#
_entry.id   AF-A0A2N5NDR5-F1
#
_cell.length_a   1.000
_cell.length_b   1.000
_cell.length_c   1.000
_cell.angle_alpha   90.00
_cell.angle_beta   90.00
_cell.angle_gamma   90.00
#
_symmetry.space_group_name_H-M   'P 1'
#
loop_
_entity.id
_entity.type
_entity.pdbx_description
1 polymer ?
#
loop_
_entity_poly.entity_id
_entity_poly.type
_entity_poly.pdbx_seq_one_letter_code
_entity_poly.pdbx_strand_id
1 'polypeptide(L)'
;MTANASAAAALVNKQFRLPEGYAPKELVYPDIPFTFSEKIDKRKLRKEAAEALEQLVAGAAKDGIKLAGVSGYRSESRQKTLYEGYVKKDGVAAADKYSARPGHSEHQTGLAIDMSGIDGKCAAESCFAGTPEAEWLAEHATDYGFIIRYPEGKEDITGYKYEPWHIRYVGVELAAKLAESGDTLEEHYGGAVPVSGGN
;
A
#
# COMPACT_ATOMS: atom_id res chain seq x y z
N MET A 1 -19.86 10.09 -7.45
CA MET A 1 -19.80 10.05 -5.98
C MET A 1 -18.40 10.46 -5.57
N THR A 2 -18.23 11.56 -4.83
CA THR A 2 -16.92 11.91 -4.25
C THR A 2 -16.69 10.99 -3.05
N ALA A 3 -15.75 10.06 -3.17
CA ALA A 3 -15.32 9.26 -2.02
C ALA A 3 -14.82 10.20 -0.91
N ASN A 4 -15.29 9.99 0.31
CA ASN A 4 -14.77 10.70 1.47
C ASN A 4 -13.29 10.32 1.62
N ALA A 5 -12.37 11.26 1.33
CA ALA A 5 -10.92 11.02 1.38
C ALA A 5 -10.42 10.55 2.76
N SER A 6 -11.20 10.79 3.83
CA SER A 6 -10.90 10.32 5.17
C SER A 6 -11.41 8.91 5.46
N ALA A 7 -12.24 8.31 4.61
CA ALA A 7 -12.68 6.93 4.78
C ALA A 7 -11.49 5.97 4.59
N ALA A 8 -11.38 4.94 5.43
CA ALA A 8 -10.36 3.89 5.27
C ALA A 8 -10.45 3.21 3.88
N ALA A 9 -11.69 3.17 3.37
CA ALA A 9 -12.11 2.65 2.07
C ALA A 9 -11.83 3.56 0.85
N ALA A 10 -11.24 4.76 1.02
CA ALA A 10 -11.07 5.67 -0.11
C ALA A 10 -10.19 5.04 -1.20
N LEU A 11 -10.74 4.92 -2.42
CA LEU A 11 -10.01 4.48 -3.60
C LEU A 11 -9.11 5.62 -4.08
N VAL A 12 -7.80 5.44 -3.97
CA VAL A 12 -6.77 6.35 -4.46
C VAL A 12 -5.91 5.58 -5.43
N ASN A 13 -5.93 5.97 -6.70
CA ASN A 13 -5.21 5.27 -7.77
C ASN A 13 -4.90 6.25 -8.91
N LYS A 14 -4.50 5.75 -10.09
CA LYS A 14 -4.15 6.60 -11.24
C LYS A 14 -5.29 7.49 -11.74
N GLN A 15 -6.54 7.14 -11.45
CA GLN A 15 -7.74 7.89 -11.85
C GLN A 15 -8.25 8.78 -10.72
N PHE A 16 -8.27 8.26 -9.50
CA PHE A 16 -8.83 8.94 -8.33
C PHE A 16 -7.72 9.57 -7.49
N ARG A 17 -7.62 10.90 -7.57
CA ARG A 17 -6.68 11.71 -6.77
C ARG A 17 -7.32 12.17 -5.46
N LEU A 18 -6.49 12.31 -4.44
CA LEU A 18 -6.81 12.99 -3.18
C LEU A 18 -7.05 14.49 -3.38
N PRO A 19 -7.92 15.12 -2.55
CA PRO A 19 -8.10 16.57 -2.57
C PRO A 19 -6.77 17.31 -2.46
N GLU A 20 -6.66 18.46 -3.13
CA GLU A 20 -5.47 19.30 -3.02
C GLU A 20 -5.21 19.70 -1.57
N GLY A 21 -3.94 19.55 -1.13
CA GLY A 21 -3.56 19.85 0.25
C GLY A 21 -4.03 18.82 1.28
N TYR A 22 -4.58 17.68 0.85
CA TYR A 22 -4.96 16.61 1.77
C TYR A 22 -3.75 16.11 2.57
N ALA A 23 -3.91 16.13 3.89
CA ALA A 23 -3.06 15.45 4.86
C ALA A 23 -3.94 14.83 5.95
N PRO A 24 -3.62 13.61 6.44
CA PRO A 24 -4.36 13.02 7.54
C PRO A 24 -4.24 13.89 8.80
N LYS A 25 -5.35 14.04 9.54
CA LYS A 25 -5.40 14.87 10.76
C LYS A 25 -4.52 14.32 11.88
N GLU A 26 -4.42 13.01 11.97
CA GLU A 26 -3.65 12.33 13.01
C GLU A 26 -2.77 11.26 12.37
N LEU A 27 -1.48 11.38 12.62
CA LEU A 27 -0.44 10.46 12.19
C LEU A 27 0.42 10.10 13.40
N VAL A 28 0.57 8.81 13.65
CA VAL A 28 1.31 8.27 14.80
C VAL A 28 2.46 7.40 14.31
N TYR A 29 3.45 7.19 15.18
CA TYR A 29 4.50 6.20 14.94
C TYR A 29 4.04 4.85 15.49
N PRO A 30 3.81 3.83 14.65
CA PRO A 30 3.53 2.49 15.14
C PRO A 30 4.75 1.93 15.87
N ASP A 31 4.51 1.16 16.91
CA ASP A 31 5.53 0.47 17.70
C ASP A 31 5.96 -0.86 17.05
N ILE A 32 6.55 -0.76 15.87
CA ILE A 32 7.10 -1.89 15.11
C ILE A 32 8.55 -1.62 14.68
N PRO A 33 9.33 -2.66 14.32
CA PRO A 33 10.62 -2.49 13.66
C PRO A 33 10.48 -1.78 12.32
N PHE A 34 11.46 -0.96 11.96
CA PHE A 34 11.66 -0.40 10.62
C PHE A 34 13.08 -0.71 10.15
N THR A 35 13.30 -0.71 8.84
CA THR A 35 14.65 -0.91 8.25
C THR A 35 15.61 0.26 8.48
N PHE A 36 15.17 1.29 9.20
CA PHE A 36 15.91 2.48 9.58
C PHE A 36 15.42 2.98 10.96
N SER A 37 16.22 3.82 11.63
CA SER A 37 16.00 4.17 13.04
C SER A 37 15.31 5.53 13.22
N GLU A 38 15.44 6.40 12.22
CA GLU A 38 15.05 7.80 12.25
C GLU A 38 13.53 7.95 12.37
N LYS A 39 13.07 8.79 13.30
CA LYS A 39 11.65 9.14 13.45
C LYS A 39 11.24 10.21 12.44
N ILE A 40 11.00 9.78 11.20
CA ILE A 40 10.57 10.62 10.08
C ILE A 40 9.16 10.24 9.61
N ASP A 41 8.53 11.10 8.80
CA ASP A 41 7.16 10.90 8.28
C ASP A 41 6.95 9.53 7.60
N LYS A 42 8.00 8.98 6.98
CA LYS A 42 8.02 7.64 6.37
C LYS A 42 7.70 6.52 7.38
N ARG A 43 7.76 6.75 8.69
CA ARG A 43 7.33 5.78 9.72
C ARG A 43 5.89 5.94 10.14
N LYS A 44 5.26 7.07 9.83
CA LYS A 44 3.95 7.39 10.39
C LYS A 44 2.84 6.70 9.62
N LEU A 45 1.76 6.39 10.32
CA LEU A 45 0.49 5.94 9.75
C LEU A 45 -0.66 6.64 10.47
N ARG A 46 -1.86 6.59 9.89
CA ARG A 46 -3.08 6.91 10.63
C ARG A 46 -3.21 5.94 11.82
N LYS A 47 -3.77 6.43 12.92
CA LYS A 47 -3.80 5.71 14.19
C LYS A 47 -4.39 4.30 14.08
N GLU A 48 -5.52 4.16 13.40
CA GLU A 48 -6.19 2.88 13.19
C GLU A 48 -5.34 1.87 12.37
N ALA A 49 -4.60 2.37 11.38
CA ALA A 49 -3.70 1.53 10.59
C ALA A 49 -2.43 1.19 11.38
N ALA A 50 -1.93 2.12 12.22
CA ALA A 50 -0.79 1.87 13.10
C ALA A 50 -1.11 0.78 14.13
N GLU A 51 -2.24 0.89 14.83
CA GLU A 51 -2.69 -0.09 15.82
C GLU A 51 -2.91 -1.47 15.19
N ALA A 52 -3.53 -1.53 14.01
CA ALA A 52 -3.70 -2.78 13.27
C ALA A 52 -2.36 -3.38 12.82
N LEU A 53 -1.42 -2.54 12.38
CA LEU A 53 -0.10 -2.98 11.95
C LEU A 53 0.72 -3.54 13.12
N GLU A 54 0.62 -2.95 14.30
CA GLU A 54 1.25 -3.49 15.52
C GLU A 54 0.75 -4.91 15.83
N GLN A 55 -0.56 -5.15 15.68
CA GLN A 55 -1.13 -6.49 15.84
C GLN A 55 -0.67 -7.46 14.76
N LEU A 56 -0.61 -7.02 13.49
CA LEU A 56 -0.11 -7.82 12.37
C LEU A 56 1.34 -8.26 12.61
N VAL A 57 2.22 -7.33 12.98
CA VAL A 57 3.64 -7.62 13.24
C VAL A 57 3.80 -8.51 14.47
N ALA A 58 2.99 -8.31 15.52
CA ALA A 58 2.96 -9.20 16.68
C ALA A 58 2.45 -10.61 16.33
N GLY A 59 1.50 -10.72 15.39
CA GLY A 59 1.02 -11.98 14.81
C GLY A 59 2.15 -12.72 14.11
N ALA A 60 2.80 -12.06 13.15
CA ALA A 60 3.94 -12.61 12.41
C ALA A 60 5.03 -13.14 13.36
N ALA A 61 5.34 -12.38 14.41
CA ALA A 61 6.35 -12.76 15.39
C ALA A 61 6.00 -14.05 16.15
N LYS A 62 4.72 -14.34 16.39
CA LYS A 62 4.27 -15.60 17.02
C LYS A 62 4.51 -16.81 16.12
N ASP A 63 4.45 -16.60 14.81
CA ASP A 63 4.71 -17.62 13.80
C ASP A 63 6.20 -17.68 13.39
N GLY A 64 7.06 -16.94 14.09
CA GLY A 64 8.50 -16.91 13.83
C GLY A 64 8.93 -16.00 12.68
N ILE A 65 8.00 -15.24 12.09
CA ILE A 65 8.24 -14.30 10.99
C ILE A 65 8.60 -12.92 11.56
N LYS A 66 9.67 -12.29 11.05
CA LYS A 66 10.14 -10.99 11.52
C LYS A 66 9.97 -9.92 10.46
N LEU A 67 8.88 -9.17 10.57
CA LEU A 67 8.57 -8.06 9.68
C LEU A 67 9.19 -6.74 10.13
N ALA A 68 9.50 -5.88 9.17
CA ALA A 68 9.88 -4.49 9.39
C ALA A 68 9.20 -3.56 8.39
N GLY A 69 8.84 -2.37 8.84
CA GLY A 69 8.33 -1.31 7.99
C GLY A 69 9.44 -0.70 7.11
N VAL A 70 9.10 -0.42 5.86
CA VAL A 70 9.96 0.26 4.88
C VAL A 70 9.45 1.66 4.60
N SER A 71 8.16 1.83 4.28
CA SER A 71 7.58 3.14 3.94
C SER A 71 6.09 3.25 4.27
N GLY A 72 5.74 4.00 5.31
CA GLY A 72 4.38 4.44 5.61
C GLY A 72 4.02 5.76 4.91
N TYR A 73 3.59 6.76 5.69
CA TYR A 73 3.09 8.03 5.19
C TYR A 73 4.09 8.81 4.31
N ARG A 74 3.55 9.42 3.26
CA ARG A 74 4.31 10.27 2.34
C ARG A 74 3.44 11.44 1.87
N SER A 75 3.88 12.66 2.17
CA SER A 75 3.16 13.86 1.73
C SER A 75 3.11 13.99 0.20
N GLU A 76 2.14 14.76 -0.29
CA GLU A 76 2.03 15.11 -1.71
C GLU A 76 3.30 15.78 -2.25
N SER A 77 3.86 16.73 -1.48
CA SER A 77 5.09 17.44 -1.84
C SER A 77 6.28 16.49 -1.98
N ARG A 78 6.39 15.50 -1.08
CA ARG A 78 7.42 14.47 -1.18
C ARG A 78 7.20 13.56 -2.37
N GLN A 79 5.95 13.16 -2.64
CA GLN A 79 5.62 12.35 -3.82
C GLN A 79 5.95 13.11 -5.12
N LYS A 80 5.73 14.42 -5.17
CA LYS A 80 6.13 15.28 -6.29
C LYS A 80 7.63 15.24 -6.55
N THR A 81 8.46 15.46 -5.54
CA THR A 81 9.92 15.38 -5.70
C THR A 81 10.38 14.01 -6.20
N LEU A 82 9.80 12.92 -5.69
CA LEU A 82 10.15 11.57 -6.13
C LEU A 82 9.75 11.34 -7.59
N TYR A 83 8.49 11.66 -7.94
CA TYR A 83 7.98 11.48 -9.28
C TYR A 83 8.77 12.29 -10.31
N GLU A 84 9.07 13.56 -10.03
CA GLU A 84 9.91 14.39 -10.91
C GLU A 84 11.32 13.80 -11.09
N GLY A 85 11.90 13.23 -10.03
CA GLY A 85 13.18 12.52 -10.12
C GLY A 85 13.12 11.30 -11.06
N TYR A 86 12.07 10.50 -10.96
CA TYR A 86 11.84 9.34 -11.84
C TYR A 86 11.57 9.76 -13.28
N VAL A 87 10.75 10.77 -13.50
CA VAL A 87 10.50 11.33 -14.84
C VAL A 87 11.79 11.82 -15.48
N LYS A 88 12.65 12.51 -14.71
CA LYS A 88 13.95 12.97 -15.20
C LYS A 88 14.88 11.81 -15.58
N LYS A 89 14.82 10.70 -14.85
CA LYS A 89 15.70 9.54 -15.03
C LYS A 89 15.23 8.63 -16.16
N ASP A 90 13.97 8.25 -16.16
CA ASP A 90 13.42 7.15 -16.97
C ASP A 90 12.31 7.61 -17.93
N GLY A 91 11.87 8.87 -17.84
CA GLY A 91 10.76 9.42 -18.64
C GLY A 91 9.38 9.15 -18.03
N VAL A 92 8.38 9.93 -18.47
CA VAL A 92 7.01 9.89 -17.92
C VAL A 92 6.38 8.50 -18.05
N ALA A 93 6.45 7.88 -19.23
CA ALA A 93 5.82 6.60 -19.50
C ALA A 93 6.38 5.46 -18.63
N ALA A 94 7.66 5.49 -18.30
CA ALA A 94 8.27 4.50 -17.42
C ALA A 94 7.95 4.81 -15.95
N ALA A 95 8.08 6.06 -15.52
CA ALA A 95 7.76 6.49 -14.15
C ALA A 95 6.30 6.17 -13.77
N ASP A 96 5.35 6.39 -14.68
CA ASP A 96 3.94 6.09 -14.47
C ASP A 96 3.65 4.59 -14.25
N LYS A 97 4.56 3.67 -14.56
CA LYS A 97 4.37 2.22 -14.32
C LYS A 97 4.67 1.80 -12.88
N TYR A 98 5.52 2.53 -12.17
CA TYR A 98 6.01 2.14 -10.84
C TYR A 98 5.89 3.23 -9.78
N SER A 99 5.51 4.46 -10.17
CA SER A 99 5.38 5.58 -9.24
C SER A 99 4.08 6.31 -9.45
N ALA A 100 3.36 6.53 -8.35
CA ALA A 100 2.16 7.34 -8.34
C ALA A 100 2.48 8.80 -8.65
N ARG A 101 1.59 9.47 -9.38
CA ARG A 101 1.60 10.93 -9.52
C ARG A 101 1.27 11.60 -8.17
N PRO A 102 1.66 12.86 -7.95
CA PRO A 102 1.32 13.59 -6.73
C PRO A 102 -0.19 13.68 -6.53
N GLY A 103 -0.68 13.31 -5.34
CA GLY A 103 -2.10 13.20 -5.03
C GLY A 103 -2.73 11.84 -5.40
N HIS A 104 -2.01 10.95 -6.08
CA HIS A 104 -2.50 9.62 -6.48
C HIS A 104 -1.82 8.47 -5.71
N SER A 105 -1.00 8.79 -4.70
CA SER A 105 -0.27 7.81 -3.90
C SER A 105 -1.08 7.42 -2.67
N GLU A 106 -1.31 6.12 -2.47
CA GLU A 106 -1.98 5.63 -1.25
C GLU A 106 -1.17 5.94 0.01
N HIS A 107 0.16 6.08 -0.05
CA HIS A 107 0.97 6.52 1.09
C HIS A 107 0.55 7.90 1.62
N GLN A 108 -0.02 8.77 0.79
CA GLN A 108 -0.51 10.08 1.25
C GLN A 108 -1.75 9.94 2.14
N THR A 109 -2.48 8.82 2.06
CA THR A 109 -3.61 8.54 2.96
C THR A 109 -3.18 8.24 4.39
N GLY A 110 -1.92 7.81 4.59
CA GLY A 110 -1.46 7.25 5.86
C GLY A 110 -2.03 5.86 6.18
N LEU A 111 -2.65 5.18 5.21
CA LEU A 111 -3.22 3.84 5.35
C LEU A 111 -2.42 2.75 4.63
N ALA A 112 -1.42 3.13 3.84
CA ALA A 112 -0.56 2.20 3.12
C ALA A 112 0.82 2.14 3.75
N ILE A 113 1.40 0.94 3.78
CA ILE A 113 2.78 0.73 4.20
C ILE A 113 3.47 -0.31 3.33
N ASP A 114 4.72 -0.03 2.94
CA ASP A 114 5.63 -1.01 2.37
C ASP A 114 6.33 -1.79 3.49
N MET A 115 6.32 -3.11 3.42
CA MET A 115 6.90 -4.03 4.40
C MET A 115 8.08 -4.84 3.83
N SER A 116 8.94 -5.36 4.69
CA SER A 116 9.98 -6.32 4.33
C SER A 116 10.28 -7.24 5.51
N GLY A 117 11.22 -8.18 5.33
CA GLY A 117 11.91 -8.81 6.47
C GLY A 117 12.77 -7.81 7.24
N ILE A 118 13.07 -8.15 8.49
CA ILE A 118 13.83 -7.29 9.40
C ILE A 118 15.26 -6.98 8.92
N ASP A 119 15.82 -7.83 8.05
CA ASP A 119 17.15 -7.60 7.46
C ASP A 119 17.13 -6.56 6.32
N GLY A 120 15.93 -6.11 5.92
CA GLY A 120 15.73 -5.12 4.86
C GLY A 120 16.12 -5.60 3.47
N LYS A 121 16.43 -6.89 3.28
CA LYS A 121 16.68 -7.42 1.95
C LYS A 121 15.39 -7.34 1.13
N CYS A 122 15.53 -6.94 -0.13
CA CYS A 122 14.39 -6.77 -1.04
C CYS A 122 13.32 -5.77 -0.55
N ALA A 123 13.69 -4.80 0.29
CA ALA A 123 12.76 -3.80 0.80
C ALA A 123 12.11 -2.99 -0.34
N ALA A 124 10.79 -3.17 -0.53
CA ALA A 124 10.03 -2.61 -1.64
C ALA A 124 10.56 -3.01 -3.04
N GLU A 125 11.04 -4.24 -3.17
CA GLU A 125 11.55 -4.80 -4.43
C GLU A 125 10.91 -6.14 -4.79
N SER A 126 10.88 -6.46 -6.08
CA SER A 126 10.26 -7.69 -6.61
C SER A 126 10.85 -8.98 -6.06
N CYS A 127 12.12 -8.98 -5.59
CA CYS A 127 12.71 -10.14 -4.94
C CYS A 127 12.16 -10.43 -3.53
N PHE A 128 11.26 -9.59 -3.01
CA PHE A 128 10.52 -9.88 -1.78
C PHE A 128 9.48 -10.98 -1.99
N ALA A 129 8.98 -11.16 -3.22
CA ALA A 129 8.12 -12.27 -3.59
C ALA A 129 8.81 -13.62 -3.30
N GLY A 130 8.08 -14.55 -2.70
CA GLY A 130 8.61 -15.88 -2.34
C GLY A 130 9.52 -15.90 -1.10
N THR A 131 9.60 -14.80 -0.35
CA THR A 131 10.16 -14.84 1.01
C THR A 131 9.11 -15.34 2.00
N PRO A 132 9.52 -15.98 3.12
CA PRO A 132 8.58 -16.38 4.17
C PRO A 132 7.74 -15.21 4.69
N GLU A 133 8.32 -14.00 4.75
CA GLU A 133 7.62 -12.78 5.14
C GLU A 133 6.52 -12.38 4.15
N ALA A 134 6.79 -12.46 2.85
CA ALA A 134 5.81 -12.13 1.82
C ALA A 134 4.67 -13.17 1.77
N GLU A 135 5.00 -14.45 1.90
CA GLU A 135 4.01 -15.53 1.96
C GLU A 135 3.11 -15.38 3.19
N TRP A 136 3.70 -15.11 4.37
CA TRP A 136 2.92 -14.88 5.59
C TRP A 136 2.01 -13.65 5.46
N LEU A 137 2.50 -12.55 4.88
CA LEU A 137 1.67 -11.37 4.62
C LEU A 137 0.50 -11.69 3.69
N ALA A 138 0.73 -12.46 2.62
CA ALA A 138 -0.31 -12.82 1.68
C ALA A 138 -1.42 -13.68 2.33
N GLU A 139 -1.07 -14.52 3.30
CA GLU A 139 -2.01 -15.38 4.02
C GLU A 139 -2.75 -14.64 5.15
N HIS A 140 -2.07 -13.76 5.89
CA HIS A 140 -2.59 -13.24 7.17
C HIS A 140 -2.91 -11.75 7.19
N ALA A 141 -2.47 -10.94 6.22
CA ALA A 141 -2.69 -9.49 6.27
C ALA A 141 -4.18 -9.12 6.44
N THR A 142 -5.08 -9.91 5.83
CA THR A 142 -6.53 -9.68 5.85
C THR A 142 -7.14 -9.85 7.23
N ASP A 143 -6.57 -10.72 8.07
CA ASP A 143 -7.00 -10.94 9.46
C ASP A 143 -6.85 -9.66 10.31
N TYR A 144 -5.93 -8.78 9.91
CA TYR A 144 -5.64 -7.51 10.55
C TYR A 144 -6.22 -6.30 9.80
N GLY A 145 -7.04 -6.53 8.77
CA GLY A 145 -7.66 -5.45 8.00
C GLY A 145 -6.78 -4.83 6.93
N PHE A 146 -5.68 -5.49 6.55
CA PHE A 146 -4.82 -5.12 5.44
C PHE A 146 -5.07 -6.01 4.23
N ILE A 147 -4.82 -5.48 3.03
CA ILE A 147 -4.78 -6.26 1.80
C ILE A 147 -3.42 -6.11 1.12
N ILE A 148 -2.99 -7.11 0.36
CA ILE A 148 -1.97 -6.91 -0.67
C ILE A 148 -2.59 -6.05 -1.76
N ARG A 149 -2.19 -4.78 -1.85
CA ARG A 149 -2.92 -3.77 -2.63
C ARG A 149 -2.83 -3.99 -4.14
N TYR A 150 -1.69 -4.49 -4.58
CA TYR A 150 -1.35 -4.75 -5.98
C TYR A 150 -0.98 -6.23 -6.13
N PRO A 151 -1.98 -7.13 -6.25
CA PRO A 151 -1.75 -8.56 -6.40
C PRO A 151 -1.29 -8.93 -7.82
N GLU A 152 -0.68 -10.11 -7.96
CA GLU A 152 -0.20 -10.63 -9.24
C GLU A 152 -1.35 -10.86 -10.23
N GLY A 153 -1.14 -10.49 -11.50
CA GLY A 153 -2.12 -10.68 -12.58
C GLY A 153 -3.25 -9.64 -12.61
N LYS A 154 -3.21 -8.62 -11.74
CA LYS A 154 -4.19 -7.52 -11.69
C LYS A 154 -3.60 -6.17 -12.14
N GLU A 155 -2.50 -6.20 -12.89
CA GLU A 155 -1.83 -5.03 -13.44
C GLU A 155 -2.76 -4.17 -14.30
N ASP A 156 -3.55 -4.81 -15.16
CA ASP A 156 -4.46 -4.11 -16.08
C ASP A 156 -5.61 -3.40 -15.36
N ILE A 157 -5.89 -3.80 -14.12
CA ILE A 157 -6.95 -3.24 -13.28
C ILE A 157 -6.39 -2.14 -12.38
N THR A 158 -5.34 -2.45 -11.62
CA THR A 158 -4.77 -1.51 -10.63
C THR A 158 -3.83 -0.48 -11.26
N GLY A 159 -3.26 -0.82 -12.42
CA GLY A 159 -2.22 -0.05 -13.09
C GLY A 159 -0.81 -0.22 -12.51
N TYR A 160 -0.61 -1.06 -11.49
CA TYR A 160 0.69 -1.32 -10.89
C TYR A 160 1.05 -2.78 -11.04
N LYS A 161 2.36 -3.05 -11.22
CA LYS A 161 2.92 -4.41 -11.15
C LYS A 161 2.60 -5.06 -9.80
N TYR A 162 2.73 -6.39 -9.72
CA TYR A 162 2.72 -7.08 -8.43
C TYR A 162 3.69 -6.45 -7.41
N GLU A 163 3.16 -6.06 -6.24
CA GLU A 163 3.90 -5.49 -5.11
C GLU A 163 3.57 -6.23 -3.79
N PRO A 164 4.19 -7.39 -3.52
CA PRO A 164 3.93 -8.18 -2.30
C PRO A 164 4.21 -7.44 -0.99
N TRP A 165 5.04 -6.39 -1.05
CA TRP A 165 5.40 -5.59 0.11
C TRP A 165 4.35 -4.53 0.45
N HIS A 166 3.52 -4.12 -0.52
CA HIS A 166 2.64 -2.97 -0.37
C HIS A 166 1.29 -3.38 0.19
N ILE A 167 1.11 -3.16 1.49
CA ILE A 167 -0.15 -3.47 2.17
C ILE A 167 -0.96 -2.21 2.42
N ARG A 168 -2.27 -2.31 2.22
CA ARG A 168 -3.22 -1.21 2.40
C ARG A 168 -4.26 -1.56 3.47
N TYR A 169 -4.35 -0.73 4.51
CA TYR A 169 -5.40 -0.83 5.51
C TYR A 169 -6.74 -0.38 4.94
N VAL A 170 -7.74 -1.25 5.07
CA VAL A 170 -9.12 -1.03 4.62
C VAL A 170 -10.15 -1.36 5.71
N GLY A 171 -9.68 -1.88 6.86
CA GLY A 171 -10.50 -2.40 7.95
C GLY A 171 -10.84 -3.89 7.77
N VAL A 172 -11.02 -4.60 8.88
CA VAL A 172 -11.18 -6.07 8.92
C VAL A 172 -12.34 -6.55 8.06
N GLU A 173 -13.51 -5.90 8.16
CA GLU A 173 -14.69 -6.33 7.41
C GLU A 173 -14.52 -6.25 5.89
N LEU A 174 -13.87 -5.20 5.39
CA LEU A 174 -13.63 -5.05 3.96
C LEU A 174 -12.48 -5.95 3.49
N ALA A 175 -11.41 -6.06 4.27
CA ALA A 175 -10.30 -6.96 3.95
C ALA A 175 -10.81 -8.41 3.81
N ALA A 176 -11.67 -8.87 4.71
CA ALA A 176 -12.29 -10.20 4.63
C ALA A 176 -13.13 -10.39 3.36
N LYS A 177 -13.93 -9.39 2.97
CA LYS A 177 -14.73 -9.45 1.73
C LYS A 177 -13.86 -9.51 0.48
N LEU A 178 -12.76 -8.76 0.45
CA LEU A 178 -11.81 -8.77 -0.66
C LEU A 178 -11.05 -10.10 -0.74
N ALA A 179 -10.69 -10.67 0.42
CA ALA A 179 -10.07 -11.99 0.50
C ALA A 179 -10.99 -13.10 -0.04
N GLU A 180 -12.27 -13.06 0.34
CA GLU A 180 -13.27 -14.06 -0.10
C GLU A 180 -13.55 -13.99 -1.61
N SER A 181 -13.62 -12.78 -2.16
CA SER A 181 -13.92 -12.56 -3.59
C SER A 181 -12.71 -12.69 -4.51
N GLY A 182 -11.50 -12.41 -4.00
CA GLY A 182 -10.30 -12.23 -4.84
C GLY A 182 -10.30 -10.90 -5.61
N ASP A 183 -11.17 -9.97 -5.23
CA ASP A 183 -11.28 -8.65 -5.86
C ASP A 183 -10.19 -7.70 -5.37
N THR A 184 -9.75 -6.83 -6.27
CA THR A 184 -9.03 -5.60 -5.94
C THR A 184 -9.98 -4.53 -5.37
N LEU A 185 -9.44 -3.46 -4.79
CA LEU A 185 -10.27 -2.31 -4.37
C LEU A 185 -10.99 -1.67 -5.56
N GLU A 186 -10.36 -1.62 -6.73
CA GLU A 186 -10.98 -1.17 -7.97
C GLU A 186 -12.22 -2.02 -8.34
N GLU A 187 -12.07 -3.35 -8.34
CA GLU A 187 -13.17 -4.27 -8.64
C GLU A 187 -14.31 -4.16 -7.63
N HIS A 188 -13.99 -4.02 -6.34
CA HIS A 188 -14.99 -3.86 -5.28
C HIS A 188 -15.81 -2.56 -5.39
N TYR A 189 -15.16 -1.42 -5.64
CA TYR A 189 -15.84 -0.11 -5.67
C TYR A 189 -16.39 0.29 -7.04
N GLY A 190 -15.97 -0.37 -8.10
CA GLY A 190 -16.28 0.02 -9.47
C GLY A 190 -16.68 -1.13 -10.38
N GLY A 191 -16.96 -2.32 -9.82
CA GLY A 191 -17.49 -3.52 -10.47
C GLY A 191 -17.54 -3.48 -12.00
N ALA A 192 -16.54 -4.11 -12.62
CA ALA A 192 -16.48 -4.41 -14.05
C ALA A 192 -16.33 -3.21 -15.00
N VAL A 193 -15.11 -3.04 -15.54
CA VAL A 193 -15.00 -2.89 -17.00
C VAL A 193 -14.05 -3.96 -17.55
N PRO A 194 -14.50 -5.21 -17.73
CA PRO A 194 -13.93 -6.02 -18.77
C PRO A 194 -14.56 -5.56 -20.10
N VAL A 195 -13.72 -5.13 -21.02
CA VAL A 195 -13.94 -5.46 -22.42
C VAL A 195 -12.65 -6.10 -22.92
N SER A 196 -12.56 -7.43 -22.83
CA SER A 196 -11.83 -8.17 -23.85
C SER A 196 -12.80 -8.38 -25.00
N GLY A 197 -12.36 -8.11 -26.23
CA GLY A 197 -13.21 -8.32 -27.40
C GLY A 197 -12.69 -7.76 -28.71
N GLY A 198 -11.65 -8.40 -29.26
CA GLY A 198 -11.68 -8.86 -30.65
C GLY A 198 -11.37 -7.87 -31.77
N ASN A 199 -10.30 -8.25 -32.49
CA ASN A 199 -9.74 -7.76 -33.77
C ASN A 199 -8.96 -6.44 -33.75
#